data_AF-A0A9W7BWB9-F1
#
_entry.id   AF-A0A9W7BWB9-F1
#
_cell.length_a   1.000
_cell.length_b   1.000
_cell.length_c   1.000
_cell.angle_alpha   90.00
_cell.angle_beta   90.00
_cell.angle_gamma   90.00
#
_symmetry.space_group_name_H-M   'P 1'
#
loop_
_entity.id
_entity.type
_entity.pdbx_description
1 polymer ?
#
loop_
_entity_poly.entity_id
_entity_poly.type
_entity_poly.pdbx_seq_one_letter_code
_entity_poly.pdbx_strand_id
1 'polypeptide(L)'
;MMSHPPSRAHTHTVTVQARRVLDERSARKRAETDAQQLANRIQHLKDEVARSARRTEEASKRQREIKKQKMESGARKEHAHDGREAAMVSKKEIEEIGYYGTWVPGGGQIAPDKAKGMMKSEVMKLKAEREAKLLKANKKRIEEIKKKRLEMAAAKKKAEEIRIAKLKEQYKKKMEAEALKRTQAEKVVSKLEEEEARLIELLKEQQVQQQAAYTKLQETIVDGEGEGPSMD
;
A
#
# COMPACT_ATOMS: atom_id res chain seq x y z
N MET A 1 -31.81 31.12 8.41
CA MET A 1 -32.01 30.29 9.62
C MET A 1 -30.64 30.00 10.23
N MET A 2 -30.48 30.00 11.56
CA MET A 2 -29.19 29.62 12.17
C MET A 2 -29.12 28.10 12.39
N SER A 3 -28.35 27.41 11.54
CA SER A 3 -27.87 26.06 11.80
C SER A 3 -26.96 26.09 13.02
N HIS A 4 -27.34 25.37 14.08
CA HIS A 4 -26.45 25.18 15.21
C HIS A 4 -25.29 24.25 14.78
N PRO A 5 -24.05 24.48 15.25
CA PRO A 5 -22.95 23.57 14.93
C PRO A 5 -23.22 22.18 15.51
N PRO A 6 -22.80 21.10 14.82
CA PRO A 6 -23.02 19.73 15.27
C PRO A 6 -22.30 19.47 16.61
N SER A 7 -22.85 18.58 17.42
CA SER A 7 -22.32 18.34 18.77
C SER A 7 -20.85 17.89 18.75
N ARG A 8 -20.01 18.56 19.55
CA ARG A 8 -18.55 18.34 19.63
C ARG A 8 -18.17 16.89 19.99
N ALA A 9 -19.04 16.19 20.71
CA ALA A 9 -18.86 14.76 21.01
C ALA A 9 -19.07 13.88 19.76
N HIS A 10 -20.07 14.21 18.94
CA HIS A 10 -20.40 13.43 17.73
C HIS A 10 -19.34 13.61 16.65
N THR A 11 -18.88 14.84 16.41
CA THR A 11 -17.77 15.11 15.47
C THR A 11 -16.51 14.36 15.88
N HIS A 12 -16.17 14.32 17.18
CA HIS A 12 -15.06 13.53 17.69
C HIS A 12 -15.21 12.01 17.43
N THR A 13 -16.39 11.43 17.66
CA THR A 13 -16.59 9.99 17.37
C THR A 13 -16.43 9.65 15.89
N VAL A 14 -16.87 10.53 14.99
CA VAL A 14 -16.77 10.33 13.54
C VAL A 14 -15.34 10.53 13.04
N THR A 15 -14.60 11.52 13.55
CA THR A 15 -13.19 11.72 13.17
C THR A 15 -12.28 10.61 13.69
N VAL A 16 -12.52 10.07 14.88
CA VAL A 16 -11.80 8.88 15.39
C VAL A 16 -12.05 7.65 14.51
N GLN A 17 -13.29 7.42 14.07
CA GLN A 17 -13.60 6.33 13.13
C GLN A 17 -12.96 6.54 11.75
N ALA A 18 -12.97 7.77 11.23
CA ALA A 18 -12.30 8.10 9.98
C ALA A 18 -10.78 7.87 10.06
N ARG A 19 -10.15 8.22 11.18
CA ARG A 19 -8.71 7.98 11.42
C ARG A 19 -8.40 6.49 11.41
N ARG A 20 -9.17 5.65 12.13
CA ARG A 20 -8.97 4.19 12.13
C ARG A 20 -9.01 3.57 10.73
N VAL A 21 -9.88 4.06 9.83
CA VAL A 21 -9.91 3.58 8.42
C VAL A 21 -8.64 3.96 7.65
N LEU A 22 -8.04 5.12 7.96
CA LEU A 22 -6.75 5.53 7.37
C LEU A 22 -5.59 4.71 7.96
N ASP A 23 -5.60 4.44 9.26
CA ASP A 23 -4.61 3.61 9.95
C ASP A 23 -4.63 2.17 9.37
N GLU A 24 -5.80 1.56 9.24
CA GLU A 24 -5.98 0.21 8.69
C GLU A 24 -5.55 0.12 7.22
N ARG A 25 -5.94 1.10 6.39
CA ARG A 25 -5.49 1.20 4.99
C ARG A 25 -3.98 1.38 4.88
N SER A 26 -3.35 2.00 5.88
CA SER A 26 -1.88 2.17 5.93
C SER A 26 -1.17 0.90 6.37
N ALA A 27 -1.73 0.14 7.32
CA ALA A 27 -1.25 -1.20 7.68
C ALA A 27 -1.33 -2.18 6.49
N ARG A 28 -2.47 -2.19 5.79
CA ARG A 28 -2.69 -2.95 4.56
C ARG A 28 -1.63 -2.63 3.49
N LYS A 29 -1.33 -1.34 3.27
CA LYS A 29 -0.30 -0.87 2.34
C LYS A 29 1.13 -1.30 2.71
N ARG A 30 1.44 -1.46 4.00
CA ARG A 30 2.73 -2.04 4.44
C ARG A 30 2.80 -3.49 4.01
N ALA A 31 1.83 -4.33 4.39
CA ALA A 31 1.77 -5.73 3.97
C ALA A 31 1.81 -5.92 2.44
N GLU A 32 1.16 -5.04 1.66
CA GLU A 32 1.28 -5.00 0.18
C GLU A 32 2.72 -4.72 -0.30
N THR A 33 3.45 -3.84 0.40
CA THR A 33 4.85 -3.49 0.11
C THR A 33 5.81 -4.59 0.55
N ASP A 34 5.59 -5.15 1.74
CA ASP A 34 6.39 -6.20 2.35
C ASP A 34 6.32 -7.48 1.51
N ALA A 35 5.12 -7.85 1.01
CA ALA A 35 4.93 -8.93 0.04
C ALA A 35 5.71 -8.70 -1.27
N GLN A 36 5.77 -7.47 -1.79
CA GLN A 36 6.57 -7.18 -2.98
C GLN A 36 8.07 -7.30 -2.71
N GLN A 37 8.56 -6.91 -1.53
CA GLN A 37 9.97 -7.08 -1.16
C GLN A 37 10.33 -8.57 -1.02
N LEU A 38 9.46 -9.36 -0.38
CA LEU A 38 9.64 -10.82 -0.28
C LEU A 38 9.64 -11.48 -1.65
N ALA A 39 8.71 -11.13 -2.54
CA ALA A 39 8.66 -11.65 -3.91
C ALA A 39 9.97 -11.38 -4.68
N ASN A 40 10.56 -10.18 -4.52
CA ASN A 40 11.85 -9.85 -5.12
C ASN A 40 13.00 -10.70 -4.55
N ARG A 41 13.05 -10.90 -3.22
CA ARG A 41 14.07 -11.77 -2.57
C ARG A 41 13.93 -13.23 -3.00
N ILE A 42 12.70 -13.75 -3.06
CA ILE A 42 12.37 -15.10 -3.54
C ILE A 42 12.86 -15.30 -4.98
N GLN A 43 12.72 -14.29 -5.85
CA GLN A 43 13.27 -14.38 -7.21
C GLN A 43 14.80 -14.46 -7.19
N HIS A 44 15.48 -13.61 -6.41
CA HIS A 44 16.94 -13.68 -6.27
C HIS A 44 17.42 -15.03 -5.71
N LEU A 45 16.73 -15.59 -4.70
CA LEU A 45 17.02 -16.92 -4.17
C LEU A 45 16.81 -18.03 -5.21
N LYS A 46 15.73 -17.97 -6.01
CA LYS A 46 15.50 -18.90 -7.13
C LYS A 46 16.63 -18.81 -8.17
N ASP A 47 17.08 -17.60 -8.48
CA ASP A 47 18.21 -17.39 -9.39
C ASP A 47 19.53 -17.92 -8.79
N GLU A 48 19.74 -17.79 -7.48
CA GLU A 48 20.92 -18.34 -6.78
C GLU A 48 20.91 -19.86 -6.70
N VAL A 49 19.75 -20.47 -6.45
CA VAL A 49 19.54 -21.92 -6.51
C VAL A 49 19.81 -22.44 -7.93
N ALA A 50 19.31 -21.75 -8.97
CA ALA A 50 19.59 -22.11 -10.36
C ALA A 50 21.08 -21.93 -10.74
N ARG A 51 21.75 -20.88 -10.24
CA ARG A 51 23.20 -20.67 -10.44
C ARG A 51 24.03 -21.72 -9.70
N SER A 52 23.64 -22.12 -8.49
CA SER A 52 24.38 -23.07 -7.66
C SER A 52 24.25 -24.50 -8.18
N ALA A 53 23.05 -24.90 -8.64
CA ALA A 53 22.85 -26.15 -9.38
C ALA A 53 23.77 -26.24 -10.61
N ARG A 54 23.78 -25.21 -11.47
CA ARG A 54 24.67 -25.17 -12.66
C ARG A 54 26.15 -25.28 -12.31
N ARG A 55 26.61 -24.62 -11.24
CA ARG A 55 28.02 -24.75 -10.77
C ARG A 55 28.36 -26.17 -10.32
N THR A 56 27.43 -26.87 -9.66
CA THR A 56 27.60 -28.25 -9.22
C THR A 56 27.58 -29.23 -10.41
N GLU A 57 26.72 -28.99 -11.41
CA GLU A 57 26.72 -29.71 -12.69
C GLU A 57 28.02 -29.47 -13.47
N GLU A 58 28.50 -28.22 -13.56
CA GLU A 58 29.77 -27.88 -14.19
C GLU A 58 30.96 -28.53 -13.48
N ALA A 59 31.01 -28.51 -12.15
CA ALA A 59 32.07 -29.19 -11.38
C ALA A 59 32.04 -30.70 -11.63
N SER A 60 30.85 -31.31 -11.63
CA SER A 60 30.66 -32.75 -11.92
C SER A 60 31.03 -33.10 -13.36
N LYS A 61 30.70 -32.22 -14.32
CA LYS A 61 31.07 -32.35 -15.73
C LYS A 61 32.58 -32.24 -15.90
N ARG A 62 33.22 -31.22 -15.32
CA ARG A 62 34.69 -31.06 -15.32
C ARG A 62 35.38 -32.26 -14.66
N GLN A 63 34.82 -32.84 -13.60
CA GLN A 63 35.37 -34.06 -13.00
C GLN A 63 35.36 -35.24 -13.98
N ARG A 64 34.25 -35.43 -14.71
CA ARG A 64 34.15 -36.45 -15.77
C ARG A 64 35.05 -36.15 -16.96
N GLU A 65 35.17 -34.88 -17.35
CA GLU A 65 36.04 -34.42 -18.43
C GLU A 65 37.52 -34.58 -18.07
N ILE A 66 37.94 -34.30 -16.83
CA ILE A 66 39.31 -34.56 -16.36
C ILE A 66 39.60 -36.06 -16.29
N LYS A 67 38.66 -36.89 -15.79
CA LYS A 67 38.83 -38.36 -15.82
C LYS A 67 38.90 -38.90 -17.26
N LYS A 68 38.06 -38.37 -18.16
CA LYS A 68 38.12 -38.67 -19.59
C LYS A 68 39.42 -38.18 -20.23
N GLN A 69 39.90 -36.99 -19.89
CA GLN A 69 41.17 -36.43 -20.37
C GLN A 69 42.41 -37.10 -19.77
N LYS A 70 42.33 -37.71 -18.58
CA LYS A 70 43.41 -38.57 -18.07
C LYS A 70 43.54 -39.82 -18.94
N MET A 71 42.44 -40.52 -19.23
CA MET A 71 42.43 -41.63 -20.18
C MET A 71 42.82 -41.17 -21.60
N GLU A 72 42.21 -40.09 -22.10
CA GLU A 72 42.44 -39.51 -23.42
C GLU A 72 43.74 -38.71 -23.55
N SER A 73 44.54 -38.51 -22.48
CA SER A 73 45.91 -37.98 -22.56
C SER A 73 46.96 -39.05 -22.30
N GLY A 74 46.56 -40.22 -21.78
CA GLY A 74 47.23 -41.49 -22.09
C GLY A 74 47.15 -41.81 -23.60
N ALA A 75 46.07 -41.38 -24.26
CA ALA A 75 45.95 -41.30 -25.72
C ALA A 75 46.62 -40.04 -26.29
N ARG A 76 45.91 -38.91 -26.45
CA ARG A 76 46.23 -37.64 -27.16
C ARG A 76 47.56 -36.93 -26.88
N LYS A 77 48.46 -37.45 -26.03
CA LYS A 77 49.91 -37.25 -26.28
C LYS A 77 50.29 -37.71 -27.71
N GLU A 78 49.46 -38.55 -28.33
CA GLU A 78 49.42 -38.88 -29.77
C GLU A 78 49.10 -37.71 -30.74
N HIS A 79 48.48 -36.58 -30.35
CA HIS A 79 47.59 -35.86 -31.31
C HIS A 79 47.45 -34.31 -31.33
N ALA A 80 48.12 -33.48 -30.52
CA ALA A 80 47.83 -32.03 -30.47
C ALA A 80 48.76 -31.14 -31.34
N HIS A 81 48.22 -30.28 -32.24
CA HIS A 81 49.03 -29.56 -33.25
C HIS A 81 48.57 -28.12 -33.68
N ASP A 82 47.27 -27.76 -33.80
CA ASP A 82 46.84 -26.55 -34.57
C ASP A 82 45.76 -25.61 -33.95
N GLY A 83 45.85 -24.27 -34.16
CA GLY A 83 44.67 -23.37 -34.28
C GLY A 83 44.52 -22.11 -33.39
N ARG A 84 43.80 -21.06 -33.86
CA ARG A 84 43.84 -19.65 -33.33
C ARG A 84 42.66 -18.70 -33.71
N GLU A 85 42.64 -17.52 -33.04
CA GLU A 85 42.21 -16.14 -33.49
C GLU A 85 40.73 -15.60 -33.51
N ALA A 86 40.61 -14.26 -33.29
CA ALA A 86 39.51 -13.28 -33.58
C ALA A 86 38.13 -13.30 -32.80
N ALA A 87 37.30 -12.22 -32.67
CA ALA A 87 37.46 -10.73 -32.65
C ALA A 87 36.16 -9.89 -32.30
N MET A 88 36.31 -8.67 -31.72
CA MET A 88 35.60 -7.34 -31.92
C MET A 88 34.08 -6.95 -31.64
N VAL A 89 33.88 -5.80 -30.92
CA VAL A 89 33.08 -4.53 -31.24
C VAL A 89 31.55 -4.27 -30.91
N SER A 90 31.18 -2.99 -30.56
CA SER A 90 29.87 -2.20 -30.69
C SER A 90 28.98 -1.84 -29.43
N LYS A 91 27.98 -0.88 -29.34
CA LYS A 91 27.55 0.45 -29.95
C LYS A 91 26.28 1.13 -29.25
N LYS A 92 26.11 2.49 -29.28
CA LYS A 92 24.86 3.38 -29.21
C LYS A 92 24.00 3.49 -27.88
N GLU A 93 22.94 4.33 -27.57
CA GLU A 93 22.30 5.72 -27.81
C GLU A 93 20.95 5.85 -26.96
N ILE A 94 20.04 6.87 -26.75
CA ILE A 94 19.80 8.36 -26.97
C ILE A 94 18.53 8.95 -26.19
N GLU A 95 18.48 10.28 -25.81
CA GLU A 95 17.37 11.29 -25.48
C GLU A 95 16.19 11.03 -24.44
N GLU A 96 15.12 11.84 -24.11
CA GLU A 96 14.39 13.05 -24.67
C GLU A 96 13.40 13.86 -23.68
N ILE A 97 13.06 15.15 -23.99
CA ILE A 97 11.80 16.03 -23.80
C ILE A 97 11.08 16.48 -22.45
N GLY A 98 10.41 17.68 -22.43
CA GLY A 98 9.58 18.30 -21.31
C GLY A 98 8.66 19.55 -21.66
N TYR A 99 7.79 20.13 -20.74
CA TYR A 99 6.71 21.16 -21.06
C TYR A 99 6.02 22.03 -19.92
N TYR A 100 5.09 22.99 -20.25
CA TYR A 100 4.08 23.84 -19.45
C TYR A 100 4.52 25.17 -18.71
N GLY A 101 3.71 26.19 -18.27
CA GLY A 101 2.28 26.69 -18.38
C GLY A 101 1.60 27.18 -17.03
N THR A 102 0.58 28.08 -16.79
CA THR A 102 -0.18 29.24 -17.41
C THR A 102 -1.22 29.87 -16.38
N TRP A 103 -1.68 31.19 -16.37
CA TRP A 103 -2.68 31.75 -15.35
C TRP A 103 -3.56 33.06 -15.62
N VAL A 104 -4.81 33.26 -15.03
CA VAL A 104 -5.80 34.44 -15.16
C VAL A 104 -6.92 34.65 -14.01
N PRO A 105 -7.48 35.87 -13.64
CA PRO A 105 -8.50 36.15 -12.52
C PRO A 105 -9.77 37.15 -12.71
N GLY A 106 -10.71 37.31 -11.71
CA GLY A 106 -11.85 38.34 -11.56
C GLY A 106 -12.98 38.02 -10.47
N GLY A 107 -14.06 38.74 -10.02
CA GLY A 107 -14.67 40.14 -10.00
C GLY A 107 -16.18 40.28 -9.45
N GLY A 108 -16.73 41.42 -8.88
CA GLY A 108 -18.23 41.69 -8.60
C GLY A 108 -18.76 42.58 -7.38
N GLN A 109 -20.02 43.17 -7.34
CA GLN A 109 -20.68 43.94 -6.18
C GLN A 109 -22.22 44.42 -6.25
N ILE A 110 -22.77 45.20 -5.25
CA ILE A 110 -23.99 46.16 -5.17
C ILE A 110 -25.48 45.65 -4.88
N ALA A 111 -26.59 46.31 -4.35
CA ALA A 111 -27.03 47.50 -3.49
C ALA A 111 -28.58 47.52 -3.01
N PRO A 112 -29.17 48.44 -2.14
CA PRO A 112 -30.50 48.26 -1.41
C PRO A 112 -31.50 49.47 -1.00
N ASP A 113 -32.58 49.22 -0.16
CA ASP A 113 -33.49 50.07 0.75
C ASP A 113 -34.94 50.56 0.25
N LYS A 114 -36.00 51.15 0.94
CA LYS A 114 -36.42 51.67 2.32
C LYS A 114 -38.01 51.82 2.57
N ALA A 115 -38.59 52.31 3.73
CA ALA A 115 -40.09 52.42 4.05
C ALA A 115 -40.61 53.39 5.24
N LYS A 116 -41.95 53.65 5.44
CA LYS A 116 -42.74 54.25 6.63
C LYS A 116 -44.28 54.46 6.31
N GLY A 117 -45.32 54.89 7.12
CA GLY A 117 -45.68 55.17 8.57
C GLY A 117 -46.35 56.57 8.88
N MET A 118 -47.35 56.92 9.77
CA MET A 118 -48.44 56.31 10.63
C MET A 118 -49.34 57.40 11.41
N MET A 119 -50.62 57.16 11.88
CA MET A 119 -51.51 58.11 12.68
C MET A 119 -52.12 57.51 14.02
N LYS A 120 -52.78 58.31 14.90
CA LYS A 120 -52.74 58.09 16.39
C LYS A 120 -54.02 57.92 17.27
N SER A 121 -55.16 58.57 16.98
CA SER A 121 -56.12 59.24 17.94
C SER A 121 -56.99 58.41 18.94
N GLU A 122 -58.34 58.58 18.98
CA GLU A 122 -59.34 57.99 19.93
C GLU A 122 -59.23 56.48 20.13
N VAL A 123 -58.58 55.86 19.15
CA VAL A 123 -57.87 54.60 19.20
C VAL A 123 -57.31 54.25 20.59
N MET A 124 -56.97 55.19 21.49
CA MET A 124 -56.44 54.96 22.86
C MET A 124 -57.33 54.13 23.83
N LYS A 125 -58.64 54.36 23.95
CA LYS A 125 -59.48 53.56 24.87
C LYS A 125 -59.80 52.18 24.30
N LEU A 126 -60.11 52.13 23.00
CA LEU A 126 -60.20 50.88 22.25
C LEU A 126 -58.85 50.15 22.24
N LYS A 127 -57.71 50.85 22.28
CA LYS A 127 -56.35 50.30 22.47
C LYS A 127 -56.29 49.54 23.78
N ALA A 128 -56.66 50.09 24.93
CA ALA A 128 -56.52 49.40 26.22
C ALA A 128 -57.22 48.01 26.25
N GLU A 129 -58.47 47.91 25.77
CA GLU A 129 -59.16 46.62 25.65
C GLU A 129 -58.56 45.71 24.57
N ARG A 130 -58.23 46.28 23.40
CA ARG A 130 -57.56 45.58 22.31
C ARG A 130 -56.18 45.09 22.72
N GLU A 131 -55.49 45.78 23.61
CA GLU A 131 -54.19 45.47 24.20
C GLU A 131 -54.34 44.36 25.23
N ALA A 132 -55.37 44.38 26.09
CA ALA A 132 -55.67 43.23 26.95
C ALA A 132 -55.99 41.95 26.15
N LYS A 133 -56.78 42.08 25.06
CA LYS A 133 -57.10 41.00 24.12
C LYS A 133 -55.86 40.55 23.32
N LEU A 134 -55.04 41.49 22.83
CA LEU A 134 -53.76 41.24 22.15
C LEU A 134 -52.72 40.61 23.08
N LEU A 135 -52.64 40.99 24.36
CA LEU A 135 -51.73 40.41 25.34
C LEU A 135 -52.09 38.96 25.62
N LYS A 136 -53.39 38.63 25.77
CA LYS A 136 -53.86 37.24 25.88
C LYS A 136 -53.57 36.44 24.60
N ALA A 137 -53.82 37.01 23.42
CA ALA A 137 -53.51 36.39 22.14
C ALA A 137 -51.99 36.22 21.91
N ASN A 138 -51.18 37.19 22.32
CA ASN A 138 -49.73 37.17 22.20
C ASN A 138 -49.10 36.16 23.18
N LYS A 139 -49.63 36.00 24.41
CA LYS A 139 -49.21 34.91 25.31
C LYS A 139 -49.41 33.54 24.66
N LYS A 140 -50.61 33.25 24.14
CA LYS A 140 -50.89 32.02 23.39
C LYS A 140 -49.96 31.84 22.17
N ARG A 141 -49.79 32.88 21.35
CA ARG A 141 -48.86 32.86 20.21
C ARG A 141 -47.41 32.63 20.64
N ILE A 142 -46.95 33.19 21.75
CA ILE A 142 -45.61 32.97 22.31
C ILE A 142 -45.46 31.52 22.79
N GLU A 143 -46.49 30.93 23.40
CA GLU A 143 -46.52 29.53 23.82
C GLU A 143 -46.51 28.58 22.62
N GLU A 144 -47.30 28.85 21.58
CA GLU A 144 -47.25 28.12 20.30
C GLU A 144 -45.88 28.24 19.62
N ILE A 145 -45.27 29.43 19.61
CA ILE A 145 -43.93 29.66 19.06
C ILE A 145 -42.88 28.91 19.88
N LYS A 146 -43.00 28.87 21.22
CA LYS A 146 -42.13 28.06 22.10
C LYS A 146 -42.28 26.57 21.78
N LYS A 147 -43.51 26.05 21.70
CA LYS A 147 -43.80 24.65 21.35
C LYS A 147 -43.23 24.29 19.98
N LYS A 148 -43.53 25.05 18.93
CA LYS A 148 -42.99 24.88 17.57
C LYS A 148 -41.45 24.96 17.52
N ARG A 149 -40.82 25.82 18.35
CA ARG A 149 -39.35 25.87 18.49
C ARG A 149 -38.78 24.61 19.15
N LEU A 150 -39.41 24.09 20.20
CA LEU A 150 -39.00 22.85 20.86
C LEU A 150 -39.18 21.63 19.95
N GLU A 151 -40.31 21.54 19.24
CA GLU A 151 -40.59 20.49 18.25
C GLU A 151 -39.56 20.52 17.10
N MET A 152 -39.26 21.70 16.53
CA MET A 152 -38.19 21.85 15.54
C MET A 152 -36.80 21.50 16.08
N ALA A 153 -36.51 21.80 17.36
CA ALA A 153 -35.23 21.44 17.98
C ALA A 153 -35.11 19.92 18.18
N ALA A 154 -36.18 19.26 18.64
CA ALA A 154 -36.23 17.81 18.78
C ALA A 154 -36.14 17.08 17.43
N ALA A 155 -36.86 17.57 16.40
CA ALA A 155 -36.78 17.04 15.05
C ALA A 155 -35.36 17.17 14.45
N LYS A 156 -34.69 18.32 14.67
CA LYS A 156 -33.29 18.52 14.26
C LYS A 156 -32.33 17.57 14.96
N LYS A 157 -32.46 17.37 16.28
CA LYS A 157 -31.65 16.39 17.02
C LYS A 157 -31.80 14.97 16.46
N LYS A 158 -33.04 14.50 16.29
CA LYS A 158 -33.32 13.18 15.68
C LYS A 158 -32.73 13.04 14.27
N ALA A 159 -32.82 14.09 13.44
CA ALA A 159 -32.22 14.09 12.11
C ALA A 159 -30.68 14.05 12.13
N GLU A 160 -30.04 14.76 13.08
CA GLU A 160 -28.58 14.71 13.28
C GLU A 160 -28.14 13.33 13.79
N GLU A 161 -28.84 12.78 14.79
CA GLU A 161 -28.63 11.42 15.33
C GLU A 161 -28.71 10.34 14.25
N ILE A 162 -29.74 10.37 13.39
CA ILE A 162 -29.88 9.47 12.24
C ILE A 162 -28.73 9.66 11.23
N ARG A 163 -28.30 10.90 10.98
CA ARG A 163 -27.15 11.18 10.09
C ARG A 163 -25.85 10.60 10.67
N ILE A 164 -25.63 10.74 11.97
CA ILE A 164 -24.46 10.20 12.68
C ILE A 164 -24.49 8.66 12.70
N ALA A 165 -25.66 8.04 12.92
CA ALA A 165 -25.82 6.59 12.87
C ALA A 165 -25.45 6.02 11.49
N LYS A 166 -25.96 6.63 10.41
CA LYS A 166 -25.61 6.26 9.02
C LYS A 166 -24.11 6.42 8.73
N LEU A 167 -23.47 7.48 9.22
CA LEU A 167 -22.02 7.65 9.09
C LEU A 167 -21.26 6.57 9.86
N LYS A 168 -21.62 6.28 11.12
CA LYS A 168 -21.00 5.22 11.92
C LYS A 168 -21.09 3.85 11.25
N GLU A 169 -22.23 3.52 10.66
CA GLU A 169 -22.43 2.29 9.89
C GLU A 169 -21.53 2.23 8.64
N GLN A 170 -21.44 3.33 7.89
CA GLN A 170 -20.54 3.43 6.72
C GLN A 170 -19.07 3.28 7.11
N TYR A 171 -18.63 3.85 8.24
CA TYR A 171 -17.25 3.65 8.73
C TYR A 171 -17.03 2.21 9.22
N LYS A 172 -18.02 1.56 9.87
CA LYS A 172 -17.94 0.14 10.25
C LYS A 172 -17.73 -0.77 9.04
N LYS A 173 -18.56 -0.62 8.00
CA LYS A 173 -18.42 -1.40 6.75
C LYS A 173 -17.09 -1.15 6.03
N LYS A 174 -16.54 0.08 6.11
CA LYS A 174 -15.21 0.41 5.57
C LYS A 174 -14.07 -0.22 6.38
N MET A 175 -14.16 -0.23 7.71
CA MET A 175 -13.20 -0.95 8.57
C MET A 175 -13.19 -2.44 8.25
N GLU A 176 -14.37 -3.06 8.18
CA GLU A 176 -14.53 -4.49 7.88
C GLU A 176 -13.94 -4.87 6.51
N ALA A 177 -14.19 -4.04 5.49
CA ALA A 177 -13.67 -4.25 4.15
C ALA A 177 -12.13 -4.04 4.03
N GLU A 178 -11.54 -3.10 4.76
CA GLU A 178 -10.07 -2.92 4.76
C GLU A 178 -9.37 -3.98 5.63
N ALA A 179 -9.94 -4.37 6.77
CA ALA A 179 -9.43 -5.46 7.60
C ALA A 179 -9.45 -6.80 6.84
N LEU A 180 -10.51 -7.11 6.09
CA LEU A 180 -10.55 -8.30 5.24
C LEU A 180 -9.39 -8.32 4.22
N LYS A 181 -9.20 -7.22 3.47
CA LYS A 181 -8.08 -7.11 2.52
C LYS A 181 -6.71 -7.18 3.19
N ARG A 182 -6.59 -6.65 4.41
CA ARG A 182 -5.35 -6.76 5.21
C ARG A 182 -5.06 -8.22 5.57
N THR A 183 -6.04 -8.97 6.07
CA THR A 183 -5.83 -10.41 6.34
C THR A 183 -5.58 -11.23 5.06
N GLN A 184 -5.99 -10.74 3.89
CA GLN A 184 -5.60 -11.34 2.61
C GLN A 184 -4.14 -11.02 2.26
N ALA A 185 -3.68 -9.78 2.44
CA ALA A 185 -2.28 -9.39 2.24
C ALA A 185 -1.33 -10.09 3.23
N GLU A 186 -1.67 -10.16 4.52
CA GLU A 186 -0.91 -10.87 5.56
C GLU A 186 -0.81 -12.39 5.24
N LYS A 187 -1.85 -12.99 4.65
CA LYS A 187 -1.81 -14.38 4.14
C LYS A 187 -0.97 -14.56 2.86
N VAL A 188 -0.68 -13.50 2.11
CA VAL A 188 0.29 -13.54 1.01
C VAL A 188 1.71 -13.41 1.58
N VAL A 189 1.95 -12.45 2.48
CA VAL A 189 3.22 -12.30 3.20
C VAL A 189 3.66 -13.62 3.85
N SER A 190 2.80 -14.24 4.68
CA SER A 190 3.12 -15.50 5.35
C SER A 190 3.45 -16.67 4.40
N LYS A 191 2.84 -16.72 3.21
CA LYS A 191 3.18 -17.74 2.19
C LYS A 191 4.52 -17.47 1.51
N LEU A 192 4.86 -16.20 1.32
CA LEU A 192 6.16 -15.80 0.78
C LEU A 192 7.26 -16.01 1.82
N GLU A 193 7.00 -15.77 3.10
CA GLU A 193 7.93 -16.12 4.21
C GLU A 193 8.19 -17.65 4.27
N GLU A 194 7.16 -18.49 4.11
CA GLU A 194 7.33 -19.95 3.96
C GLU A 194 8.17 -20.34 2.72
N GLU A 195 8.00 -19.63 1.60
CA GLU A 195 8.75 -19.91 0.37
C GLU A 195 10.21 -19.42 0.46
N GLU A 196 10.45 -18.24 1.04
CA GLU A 196 11.78 -17.71 1.33
C GLU A 196 12.56 -18.65 2.26
N ALA A 197 11.93 -19.16 3.33
CA ALA A 197 12.53 -20.13 4.24
C ALA A 197 12.94 -21.44 3.53
N ARG A 198 12.04 -22.06 2.74
CA ARG A 198 12.34 -23.29 1.99
C ARG A 198 13.45 -23.09 0.95
N LEU A 199 13.50 -21.92 0.30
CA LEU A 199 14.57 -21.61 -0.65
C LEU A 199 15.93 -21.38 0.04
N ILE A 200 15.94 -20.79 1.23
CA ILE A 200 17.14 -20.66 2.06
C ILE A 200 17.65 -22.03 2.52
N GLU A 201 16.75 -22.97 2.86
CA GLU A 201 17.11 -24.35 3.19
C GLU A 201 17.70 -25.09 1.97
N LEU A 202 17.01 -25.06 0.83
CA LEU A 202 17.50 -25.65 -0.42
C LEU A 202 18.85 -25.06 -0.87
N LEU A 203 19.07 -23.75 -0.69
CA LEU A 203 20.33 -23.10 -1.04
C LEU A 203 21.49 -23.57 -0.12
N LYS A 204 21.23 -23.83 1.17
CA LYS A 204 22.23 -24.43 2.08
C LYS A 204 22.57 -25.86 1.66
N GLU A 205 21.56 -26.67 1.33
CA GLU A 205 21.78 -28.03 0.82
C GLU A 205 22.64 -28.03 -0.46
N GLN A 206 22.33 -27.11 -1.39
CA GLN A 206 23.12 -26.94 -2.60
C GLN A 206 24.55 -26.44 -2.34
N GLN A 207 24.78 -25.57 -1.36
CA GLN A 207 26.13 -25.17 -0.97
C GLN A 207 26.95 -26.36 -0.45
N VAL A 208 26.35 -27.25 0.35
CA VAL A 208 26.99 -28.50 0.81
C VAL A 208 27.28 -29.44 -0.37
N GLN A 209 26.33 -29.61 -1.30
CA GLN A 209 26.54 -30.39 -2.53
C GLN A 209 27.65 -29.79 -3.41
N GLN A 210 27.72 -28.46 -3.54
CA GLN A 210 28.73 -27.76 -4.32
C GLN A 210 30.12 -27.91 -3.68
N GLN A 211 30.23 -27.81 -2.36
CA GLN A 211 31.46 -28.10 -1.62
C GLN A 211 31.92 -29.55 -1.86
N ALA A 212 31.03 -30.53 -1.69
CA ALA A 212 31.36 -31.94 -1.94
C ALA A 212 31.74 -32.23 -3.40
N ALA A 213 31.16 -31.52 -4.37
CA ALA A 213 31.55 -31.60 -5.78
C ALA A 213 32.93 -30.99 -6.05
N TYR A 214 33.28 -29.86 -5.41
CA TYR A 214 34.62 -29.29 -5.51
C TYR A 214 35.68 -30.12 -4.81
N THR A 215 35.41 -30.71 -3.64
CA THR A 215 36.34 -31.64 -2.98
C THR A 215 36.66 -32.83 -3.90
N LYS A 216 35.63 -33.45 -4.48
CA LYS A 216 35.79 -34.55 -5.46
C LYS A 216 36.50 -34.14 -6.74
N LEU A 217 36.35 -32.89 -7.18
CA LEU A 217 37.07 -32.33 -8.31
C LEU A 217 38.56 -32.11 -7.96
N GLN A 218 38.85 -31.61 -6.76
CA GLN A 218 40.20 -31.38 -6.25
C GLN A 218 40.96 -32.70 -6.04
N GLU A 219 40.34 -33.71 -5.41
CA GLU A 219 40.84 -35.10 -5.36
C GLU A 219 41.23 -35.56 -6.77
N THR A 220 40.29 -35.45 -7.73
CA THR A 220 40.49 -35.89 -9.12
C THR A 220 41.59 -35.13 -9.86
N ILE A 221 41.97 -33.94 -9.41
CA ILE A 221 43.12 -33.18 -9.93
C ILE A 221 44.42 -33.69 -9.27
N VAL A 222 44.48 -33.69 -7.93
CA VAL A 222 45.67 -34.07 -7.13
C VAL A 222 46.08 -35.53 -7.39
N ASP A 223 45.14 -36.45 -7.58
CA ASP A 223 45.35 -37.84 -8.05
C ASP A 223 45.95 -37.92 -9.48
N GLY A 224 46.44 -36.81 -10.04
CA GLY A 224 47.12 -36.73 -11.34
C GLY A 224 48.52 -36.14 -11.28
N GLU A 225 48.91 -35.61 -10.12
CA GLU A 225 50.22 -34.99 -9.90
C GLU A 225 51.17 -35.92 -9.14
N GLY A 226 50.65 -37.00 -8.54
CA GLY A 226 51.43 -37.99 -7.78
C GLY A 226 52.10 -39.10 -8.60
N GLU A 227 51.59 -39.47 -9.77
CA GLU A 227 52.17 -40.53 -10.63
C GLU A 227 53.26 -40.00 -11.58
N GLY A 228 54.23 -39.26 -11.02
CA GLY A 228 55.53 -39.13 -11.65
C GLY A 228 56.30 -40.44 -11.49
N PRO A 229 56.93 -41.00 -12.54
CA PRO A 229 57.71 -42.23 -12.40
C PRO A 229 58.91 -41.99 -11.48
N SER A 230 59.09 -42.84 -10.47
CA SER A 230 60.33 -42.87 -9.68
C SER A 230 61.48 -43.24 -10.63
N MET A 231 62.46 -42.34 -10.74
CA MET A 231 63.69 -42.57 -11.48
C MET A 231 64.74 -43.14 -10.52
N ASP A 232 64.56 -44.42 -10.20
CA ASP A 232 65.55 -45.30 -9.53
C ASP A 232 66.19 -46.24 -10.58
#